data_AF-A0A7K1T0D3-F1
#
_entry.id   AF-A0A7K1T0D3-F1
#
_cell.length_a   1.000
_cell.length_b   1.000
_cell.length_c   1.000
_cell.angle_alpha   90.00
_cell.angle_beta   90.00
_cell.angle_gamma   90.00
#
_symmetry.space_group_name_H-M   'P 1'
#
loop_
_entity.id
_entity.type
_entity.pdbx_description
1 polymer ?
#
loop_
_entity_poly.entity_id
_entity_poly.type
_entity_poly.pdbx_seq_one_letter_code
_entity_poly.pdbx_strand_id
1 'polypeptide(L)'
;MIKKNFLVFLIGAFALALVSWGYVGHQTVARIAENHLSPQAKVAVKSLLGSEAITDVASWADEVRNDPAYKNTAPWHFLNLPLGLDYAAFEKAVKGQRQENVYSAILAQEKVLKNESSTREQKVISLKFLVHFIGDAHQPMHISRAEDKGGNTIQLQYDNKGTNLHSLWDSRLIDQEGLSYRELAGKVDQATPQIVKQAENTDPMAWVWESYQISSKLYPEIEKNNKLGEDYYKAHIEIVNERLELAGLRLAAVLNALFKNAVIPAASTASASTIAKEETVPAVGIDAKDAAGYTGKLVKLTSKAYSHSDKGSFVLVNLGAEFPNALLTLVLRGPAKTLAENIDGKMVTVTGKVIDYKGRPEIEVRDTAGISLK
;
A
#
# COMPACT_ATOMS: atom_id res chain seq x y z
N MET A 1 -32.27 -31.39 -36.46
CA MET A 1 -30.90 -31.54 -35.90
C MET A 1 -30.40 -30.17 -35.47
N ILE A 2 -30.50 -29.87 -34.17
CA ILE A 2 -30.24 -28.56 -33.59
C ILE A 2 -28.74 -28.47 -33.25
N LYS A 3 -28.04 -27.48 -33.83
CA LYS A 3 -26.62 -27.23 -33.55
C LYS A 3 -26.48 -26.61 -32.15
N LYS A 4 -25.65 -27.24 -31.31
CA LYS A 4 -25.23 -26.76 -29.98
C LYS A 4 -24.37 -25.50 -30.14
N ASN A 5 -24.83 -24.37 -29.62
CA ASN A 5 -23.98 -23.20 -29.37
C ASN A 5 -23.39 -23.34 -27.96
N PHE A 6 -22.08 -23.51 -27.87
CA PHE A 6 -21.34 -23.48 -26.62
C PHE A 6 -21.02 -22.02 -26.30
N LEU A 7 -21.80 -21.40 -25.40
CA LEU A 7 -21.49 -20.06 -24.90
C LEU A 7 -20.45 -20.23 -23.78
N VAL A 8 -19.18 -19.98 -24.10
CA VAL A 8 -18.11 -19.90 -23.10
C VAL A 8 -18.25 -18.56 -22.38
N PHE A 9 -18.78 -18.59 -21.16
CA PHE A 9 -18.71 -17.45 -20.25
C PHE A 9 -17.27 -17.35 -19.73
N LEU A 10 -16.49 -16.43 -20.29
CA LEU A 10 -15.23 -15.98 -19.71
C LEU A 10 -15.55 -15.14 -18.47
N ILE A 11 -15.61 -15.79 -17.31
CA ILE A 11 -15.53 -15.10 -16.03
C ILE A 11 -14.08 -14.63 -15.89
N GLY A 12 -13.85 -13.36 -16.23
CA GLY A 12 -12.59 -12.70 -15.91
C GLY A 12 -12.40 -12.72 -14.40
N ALA A 13 -11.44 -13.50 -13.92
CA ALA A 13 -10.95 -13.41 -12.57
C ALA A 13 -10.29 -12.03 -12.41
N PHE A 14 -11.06 -11.02 -12.01
CA PHE A 14 -10.48 -9.87 -11.35
C PHE A 14 -9.84 -10.41 -10.08
N ALA A 15 -8.52 -10.48 -10.06
CA ALA A 15 -7.77 -10.58 -8.83
C ALA A 15 -8.16 -9.34 -8.01
N LEU A 16 -9.10 -9.51 -7.09
CA LEU A 16 -9.32 -8.56 -6.00
C LEU A 16 -7.97 -8.48 -5.29
N ALA A 17 -7.24 -7.42 -5.57
CA ALA A 17 -6.14 -7.03 -4.74
C ALA A 17 -6.78 -6.81 -3.35
N LEU A 18 -6.56 -7.77 -2.44
CA LEU A 18 -6.76 -7.67 -0.99
C LEU A 18 -5.97 -6.49 -0.39
N VAL A 19 -5.99 -5.33 -1.02
CA VAL A 19 -5.30 -4.15 -0.51
C VAL A 19 -6.01 -3.85 0.81
N SER A 20 -5.27 -3.56 1.87
CA SER A 20 -5.87 -2.76 2.95
C SER A 20 -6.12 -1.35 2.44
N TRP A 21 -6.63 -0.44 3.29
CA TRP A 21 -7.14 0.89 2.90
C TRP A 21 -6.68 1.29 1.50
N GLY A 22 -7.50 0.99 0.48
CA GLY A 22 -7.03 1.00 -0.90
C GLY A 22 -6.27 2.29 -1.19
N TYR A 23 -5.17 2.21 -1.93
CA TYR A 23 -4.14 3.25 -2.14
C TYR A 23 -4.35 4.64 -1.51
N VAL A 24 -5.41 5.37 -1.90
CA VAL A 24 -5.78 6.69 -1.36
C VAL A 24 -5.87 6.70 0.17
N GLY A 25 -6.46 5.67 0.79
CA GLY A 25 -6.58 5.57 2.24
C GLY A 25 -5.21 5.45 2.92
N HIS A 26 -4.35 4.55 2.46
CA HIS A 26 -2.97 4.46 2.98
C HIS A 26 -2.16 5.74 2.82
N GLN A 27 -2.27 6.40 1.66
CA GLN A 27 -1.58 7.67 1.46
C GLN A 27 -2.14 8.78 2.35
N THR A 28 -3.44 8.78 2.60
CA THR A 28 -4.10 9.71 3.51
C THR A 28 -3.57 9.52 4.93
N VAL A 29 -3.54 8.28 5.43
CA VAL A 29 -2.95 7.94 6.74
C VAL A 29 -1.49 8.42 6.83
N ALA A 30 -0.67 8.12 5.83
CA ALA A 30 0.73 8.54 5.81
C ALA A 30 0.89 10.06 5.73
N ARG A 31 -0.01 10.76 5.02
CA ARG A 31 -0.01 12.22 4.91
C ARG A 31 -0.41 12.89 6.22
N ILE A 32 -1.43 12.39 6.90
CA ILE A 32 -1.82 12.85 8.24
C ILE A 32 -0.65 12.62 9.19
N ALA A 33 -0.03 11.43 9.16
CA ALA A 33 1.12 11.16 10.01
C ALA A 33 2.26 12.18 9.78
N GLU A 34 2.59 12.48 8.52
CA GLU A 34 3.61 13.47 8.15
C GLU A 34 3.35 14.87 8.75
N ASN A 35 2.09 15.31 8.83
CA ASN A 35 1.71 16.58 9.45
C ASN A 35 2.08 16.63 10.94
N HIS A 36 1.95 15.49 11.64
CA HIS A 36 2.12 15.36 13.09
C HIS A 36 3.47 14.80 13.54
N LEU A 37 4.39 14.53 12.61
CA LEU A 37 5.75 14.13 12.97
C LEU A 37 6.52 15.30 13.63
N SER A 38 7.18 14.98 14.74
CA SER A 38 8.20 15.82 15.37
C SER A 38 9.35 16.11 14.39
N PRO A 39 10.09 17.22 14.54
CA PRO A 39 11.24 17.52 13.69
C PRO A 39 12.27 16.38 13.62
N GLN A 40 12.52 15.70 14.74
CA GLN A 40 13.44 14.56 14.83
C GLN A 40 12.93 13.37 14.03
N ALA A 41 11.66 13.01 14.19
CA ALA A 41 11.06 11.91 13.43
C ALA A 41 11.01 12.22 11.93
N LYS A 42 10.71 13.47 11.52
CA LYS A 42 10.77 13.90 10.11
C LYS A 42 12.16 13.66 9.50
N VAL A 43 13.23 14.03 10.23
CA VAL A 43 14.60 13.81 9.76
C VAL A 43 14.93 12.32 9.69
N ALA A 44 14.56 11.54 10.71
CA ALA A 44 14.85 10.10 10.74
C ALA A 44 14.11 9.34 9.62
N VAL A 45 12.81 9.61 9.44
CA VAL A 45 12.01 9.04 8.35
C VAL A 45 12.61 9.40 6.99
N LYS A 46 12.94 10.68 6.76
CA LYS A 46 13.60 11.12 5.52
C LYS A 46 14.96 10.46 5.30
N SER A 47 15.76 10.30 6.35
CA SER A 47 17.07 9.64 6.26
C SER A 47 16.94 8.16 5.87
N LEU A 48 15.91 7.47 6.36
CA LEU A 48 15.64 6.08 6.01
C LEU A 48 15.07 5.95 4.59
N LEU A 49 14.06 6.73 4.23
CA LEU A 49 13.38 6.64 2.94
C LEU A 49 14.14 7.29 1.77
N GLY A 50 15.11 8.16 2.06
CA GLY A 50 15.91 8.83 1.03
C GLY A 50 15.06 9.81 0.21
N SER A 51 14.88 9.51 -1.07
CA SER A 51 14.07 10.31 -2.00
C SER A 51 12.60 9.93 -2.03
N GLU A 52 12.20 8.79 -1.45
CA GLU A 52 10.79 8.38 -1.37
C GLU A 52 10.05 9.19 -0.29
N ALA A 53 8.86 9.70 -0.60
CA ALA A 53 7.99 10.26 0.44
C ALA A 53 7.35 9.14 1.27
N ILE A 54 6.98 9.44 2.53
CA ILE A 54 6.26 8.47 3.37
C ILE A 54 4.92 8.05 2.74
N THR A 55 4.27 8.96 2.00
CA THR A 55 3.05 8.69 1.24
C THR A 55 3.30 7.74 0.07
N ASP A 56 4.48 7.74 -0.55
CA ASP A 56 4.79 6.89 -1.71
C ASP A 56 4.99 5.43 -1.30
N VAL A 57 5.47 5.20 -0.07
CA VAL A 57 5.75 3.86 0.46
C VAL A 57 4.57 3.27 1.24
N ALA A 58 3.49 4.03 1.42
CA ALA A 58 2.37 3.64 2.27
C ALA A 58 1.62 2.39 1.78
N SER A 59 1.67 2.08 0.48
CA SER A 59 1.08 0.86 -0.12
C SER A 59 2.12 -0.21 -0.45
N TRP A 60 3.39 0.00 -0.12
CA TRP A 60 4.48 -0.89 -0.52
C TRP A 60 4.29 -2.32 -0.02
N ALA A 61 3.79 -2.52 1.21
CA ALA A 61 3.61 -3.85 1.79
C ALA A 61 2.63 -4.70 0.95
N ASP A 62 1.55 -4.09 0.48
CA ASP A 62 0.57 -4.75 -0.40
C ASP A 62 1.13 -5.10 -1.78
N GLU A 63 2.01 -4.26 -2.31
CA GLU A 63 2.66 -4.49 -3.60
C GLU A 63 3.59 -5.69 -3.55
N VAL A 64 4.35 -5.82 -2.46
CA VAL A 64 5.33 -6.91 -2.31
C VAL A 64 4.75 -8.19 -1.75
N ARG A 65 3.52 -8.20 -1.24
CA ARG A 65 2.93 -9.39 -0.59
C ARG A 65 2.88 -10.66 -1.47
N ASN A 66 2.98 -10.52 -2.79
CA ASN A 66 3.01 -11.65 -3.73
C ASN A 66 4.44 -11.95 -4.23
N ASP A 67 5.42 -11.13 -3.89
CA ASP A 67 6.84 -11.39 -4.13
C ASP A 67 7.26 -12.61 -3.30
N PRO A 68 7.95 -13.60 -3.89
CA PRO A 68 8.49 -14.74 -3.14
C PRO A 68 9.26 -14.37 -1.87
N ALA A 69 9.93 -13.21 -1.84
CA ALA A 69 10.68 -12.72 -0.67
C ALA A 69 9.77 -12.26 0.48
N TYR A 70 8.54 -11.82 0.19
CA TYR A 70 7.61 -11.26 1.17
C TYR A 70 6.27 -11.98 1.26
N LYS A 71 6.06 -13.07 0.50
CA LYS A 71 4.80 -13.85 0.51
C LYS A 71 4.32 -14.28 1.90
N ASN A 72 5.25 -14.46 2.83
CA ASN A 72 4.95 -14.87 4.21
C ASN A 72 4.38 -13.73 5.05
N THR A 73 4.40 -12.48 4.57
CA THR A 73 3.83 -11.31 5.26
C THR A 73 2.36 -11.11 4.94
N ALA A 74 1.74 -11.88 4.03
CA ALA A 74 0.33 -11.75 3.70
C ALA A 74 -0.61 -11.82 4.94
N PRO A 75 -0.37 -12.69 5.95
CA PRO A 75 -1.15 -12.70 7.19
C PRO A 75 -0.96 -11.45 8.07
N TRP A 76 0.11 -10.69 7.88
CA TRP A 76 0.42 -9.49 8.68
C TRP A 76 -0.53 -8.33 8.41
N HIS A 77 -1.38 -8.42 7.38
CA HIS A 77 -2.31 -7.36 7.02
C HIS A 77 -3.62 -7.40 7.81
N PHE A 78 -3.93 -8.49 8.52
CA PHE A 78 -5.26 -8.64 9.13
C PHE A 78 -5.22 -9.45 10.43
N LEU A 79 -6.37 -9.51 11.10
CA LEU A 79 -6.69 -10.34 12.25
C LEU A 79 -8.05 -11.00 12.00
N ASN A 80 -8.06 -12.34 12.03
CA ASN A 80 -9.26 -13.14 11.88
C ASN A 80 -9.73 -13.68 13.24
N LEU A 81 -10.93 -13.33 13.68
CA LEU A 81 -11.46 -13.62 15.01
C LEU A 81 -12.96 -13.99 14.95
N PRO A 82 -13.47 -14.87 15.82
CA PRO A 82 -14.91 -15.08 15.93
C PRO A 82 -15.61 -13.78 16.39
N LEU A 83 -16.88 -13.60 16.03
CA LEU A 83 -17.70 -12.47 16.49
C LEU A 83 -18.17 -12.65 17.94
N GLY A 84 -18.59 -11.54 18.56
CA GLY A 84 -19.24 -11.55 19.88
C GLY A 84 -18.29 -11.73 21.06
N LEU A 85 -16.98 -11.54 20.87
CA LEU A 85 -16.02 -11.53 21.96
C LEU A 85 -16.17 -10.25 22.79
N ASP A 86 -16.13 -10.39 24.11
CA ASP A 86 -15.80 -9.26 24.98
C ASP A 86 -14.31 -8.92 24.90
N TYR A 87 -13.89 -7.82 25.53
CA TYR A 87 -12.51 -7.35 25.45
C TYR A 87 -11.48 -8.39 25.97
N ALA A 88 -11.78 -9.07 27.07
CA ALA A 88 -10.85 -10.03 27.66
C ALA A 88 -10.67 -11.28 26.77
N ALA A 89 -11.77 -11.77 26.20
CA ALA A 89 -11.73 -12.89 25.26
C ALA A 89 -11.07 -12.49 23.94
N PHE A 90 -11.33 -11.27 23.45
CA PHE A 90 -10.67 -10.70 22.27
C PHE A 90 -9.16 -10.61 22.46
N GLU A 91 -8.70 -9.97 23.54
CA GLU A 91 -7.27 -9.80 23.82
C GLU A 91 -6.55 -11.15 23.92
N LYS A 92 -7.18 -12.12 24.63
CA LYS A 92 -6.67 -13.49 24.72
C LYS A 92 -6.60 -14.17 23.35
N ALA A 93 -7.61 -13.98 22.50
CA ALA A 93 -7.64 -14.55 21.17
C ALA A 93 -6.54 -13.96 20.28
N VAL A 94 -6.37 -12.64 20.26
CA VAL A 94 -5.31 -11.94 19.51
C VAL A 94 -3.92 -12.41 19.94
N LYS A 95 -3.64 -12.41 21.25
CA LYS A 95 -2.34 -12.85 21.80
C LYS A 95 -2.10 -14.36 21.64
N GLY A 96 -3.15 -15.15 21.54
CA GLY A 96 -3.10 -16.61 21.42
C GLY A 96 -2.98 -17.13 19.99
N GLN A 97 -3.04 -16.28 18.96
CA GLN A 97 -2.90 -16.72 17.58
C GLN A 97 -1.48 -17.24 17.30
N ARG A 98 -1.40 -18.43 16.70
CA ARG A 98 -0.12 -19.02 16.27
C ARG A 98 0.42 -18.40 14.99
N GLN A 99 -0.48 -17.98 14.11
CA GLN A 99 -0.11 -17.28 12.89
C GLN A 99 0.15 -15.81 13.21
N GLU A 100 1.22 -15.25 12.66
CA GLU A 100 1.48 -13.82 12.74
C GLU A 100 0.33 -13.04 12.10
N ASN A 101 0.02 -11.91 12.69
CA ASN A 101 -1.10 -11.04 12.33
C ASN A 101 -0.68 -9.57 12.45
N VAL A 102 -1.56 -8.65 12.04
CA VAL A 102 -1.28 -7.20 12.03
C VAL A 102 -0.80 -6.66 13.38
N TYR A 103 -1.40 -7.11 14.49
CA TYR A 103 -0.97 -6.70 15.82
C TYR A 103 0.46 -7.15 16.13
N SER A 104 0.77 -8.43 15.92
CA SER A 104 2.13 -8.96 16.15
C SER A 104 3.17 -8.36 15.18
N ALA A 105 2.77 -8.05 13.95
CA ALA A 105 3.64 -7.47 12.94
C ALA A 105 4.03 -6.03 13.30
N ILE A 106 3.09 -5.21 13.75
CA ILE A 106 3.36 -3.85 14.26
C ILE A 106 4.43 -3.91 15.37
N LEU A 107 4.21 -4.75 16.38
CA LEU A 107 5.16 -4.89 17.50
C LEU A 107 6.55 -5.38 17.05
N ALA A 108 6.58 -6.31 16.09
CA ALA A 108 7.84 -6.82 15.53
C ALA A 108 8.59 -5.73 14.76
N GLN A 109 7.91 -4.94 13.92
CA GLN A 109 8.55 -3.87 13.15
C GLN A 109 9.04 -2.73 14.04
N GLU A 110 8.28 -2.37 15.08
CA GLU A 110 8.76 -1.44 16.11
C GLU A 110 10.05 -1.93 16.77
N LYS A 111 10.13 -3.22 17.10
CA LYS A 111 11.33 -3.82 17.70
C LYS A 111 12.53 -3.73 16.78
N VAL A 112 12.37 -3.95 15.47
CA VAL A 112 13.46 -3.80 14.49
C VAL A 112 13.92 -2.34 14.40
N LEU A 113 12.99 -1.38 14.39
CA LEU A 113 13.34 0.04 14.33
C LEU A 113 14.08 0.52 15.60
N LYS A 114 13.65 0.04 16.78
CA LYS A 114 14.30 0.33 18.08
C LYS A 114 15.67 -0.33 18.23
N ASN A 115 15.91 -1.47 17.57
CA ASN A 115 17.16 -2.22 17.70
C ASN A 115 18.33 -1.47 17.03
N GLU A 116 19.36 -1.15 17.81
CA GLU A 116 20.58 -0.50 17.32
C GLU A 116 21.42 -1.42 16.42
N SER A 117 21.31 -2.74 16.60
CA SER A 117 22.04 -3.73 15.78
C SER A 117 21.36 -4.04 14.44
N SER A 118 20.14 -3.53 14.19
CA SER A 118 19.46 -3.73 12.92
C SER A 118 20.10 -2.89 11.81
N THR A 119 20.30 -3.49 10.64
CA THR A 119 20.90 -2.79 9.49
C THR A 119 19.98 -1.69 8.98
N ARG A 120 20.54 -0.76 8.21
CA ARG A 120 19.76 0.31 7.60
C ARG A 120 18.64 -0.26 6.71
N GLU A 121 18.93 -1.28 5.92
CA GLU A 121 17.98 -1.94 5.01
C GLU A 121 16.83 -2.57 5.79
N GLN A 122 17.13 -3.26 6.90
CA GLN A 122 16.10 -3.80 7.79
C GLN A 122 15.21 -2.69 8.35
N LYS A 123 15.79 -1.57 8.79
CA LYS A 123 15.02 -0.42 9.30
C LYS A 123 14.17 0.23 8.21
N VAL A 124 14.64 0.33 6.98
CA VAL A 124 13.84 0.83 5.85
C VAL A 124 12.64 -0.07 5.60
N ILE A 125 12.86 -1.38 5.49
CA ILE A 125 11.79 -2.35 5.26
C ILE A 125 10.77 -2.31 6.41
N SER A 126 11.24 -2.32 7.65
CA SER A 126 10.36 -2.25 8.83
C SER A 126 9.59 -0.93 8.91
N LEU A 127 10.17 0.20 8.50
CA LEU A 127 9.46 1.47 8.41
C LEU A 127 8.32 1.39 7.38
N LYS A 128 8.58 0.85 6.18
CA LYS A 128 7.53 0.71 5.14
C LYS A 128 6.38 -0.20 5.61
N PHE A 129 6.71 -1.32 6.26
CA PHE A 129 5.71 -2.18 6.87
C PHE A 129 4.91 -1.49 7.98
N LEU A 130 5.58 -0.76 8.87
CA LEU A 130 4.91 -0.08 9.97
C LEU A 130 3.96 1.02 9.49
N VAL A 131 4.35 1.80 8.46
CA VAL A 131 3.47 2.79 7.81
C VAL A 131 2.20 2.15 7.28
N HIS A 132 2.32 0.97 6.66
CA HIS A 132 1.19 0.25 6.10
C HIS A 132 0.31 -0.38 7.19
N PHE A 133 0.87 -1.23 8.05
CA PHE A 133 0.12 -2.04 9.01
C PHE A 133 -0.60 -1.23 10.07
N ILE A 134 -0.09 -0.04 10.45
CA ILE A 134 -0.86 0.85 11.32
C ILE A 134 -2.12 1.35 10.60
N GLY A 135 -2.08 1.58 9.29
CA GLY A 135 -3.28 1.78 8.47
C GLY A 135 -4.23 0.58 8.57
N ASP A 136 -3.76 -0.63 8.28
CA ASP A 136 -4.56 -1.86 8.28
C ASP A 136 -5.24 -2.12 9.63
N ALA A 137 -4.52 -1.88 10.74
CA ALA A 137 -5.06 -2.07 12.08
C ALA A 137 -6.31 -1.21 12.35
N HIS A 138 -6.47 -0.11 11.61
CA HIS A 138 -7.61 0.81 11.73
C HIS A 138 -8.74 0.56 10.73
N GLN A 139 -8.51 -0.27 9.71
CA GLN A 139 -9.54 -0.66 8.75
C GLN A 139 -10.45 -1.73 9.40
N PRO A 140 -11.74 -1.45 9.65
CA PRO A 140 -12.61 -2.37 10.39
C PRO A 140 -12.63 -3.81 9.84
N MET A 141 -12.72 -3.97 8.53
CA MET A 141 -12.80 -5.27 7.88
C MET A 141 -11.47 -6.05 7.90
N HIS A 142 -10.35 -5.42 8.29
CA HIS A 142 -9.09 -6.11 8.55
C HIS A 142 -9.05 -6.78 9.92
N ILE A 143 -9.89 -6.34 10.86
CA ILE A 143 -10.02 -6.97 12.18
C ILE A 143 -11.43 -7.56 12.29
N SER A 144 -11.62 -8.72 11.68
CA SER A 144 -12.96 -9.29 11.52
C SER A 144 -12.92 -10.81 11.39
N ARG A 145 -13.93 -11.46 10.80
CA ARG A 145 -14.13 -12.91 10.95
C ARG A 145 -13.47 -13.74 9.84
N ALA A 146 -13.04 -14.94 10.20
CA ALA A 146 -12.27 -15.82 9.31
C ALA A 146 -13.14 -16.42 8.19
N GLU A 147 -14.41 -16.70 8.50
CA GLU A 147 -15.34 -17.49 7.71
C GLU A 147 -15.61 -16.89 6.33
N ASP A 148 -15.52 -15.57 6.22
CA ASP A 148 -15.72 -14.82 4.98
C ASP A 148 -14.48 -14.03 4.54
N LYS A 149 -13.31 -14.38 5.10
CA LYS A 149 -12.03 -13.73 4.84
C LYS A 149 -12.12 -12.21 5.04
N GLY A 150 -12.71 -11.82 6.17
CA GLY A 150 -12.96 -10.44 6.54
C GLY A 150 -13.88 -9.69 5.57
N GLY A 151 -15.01 -10.31 5.22
CA GLY A 151 -16.02 -9.76 4.32
C GLY A 151 -15.72 -9.85 2.83
N ASN A 152 -14.57 -10.40 2.43
CA ASN A 152 -14.22 -10.56 1.01
C ASN A 152 -15.20 -11.48 0.26
N THR A 153 -15.77 -12.48 0.94
CA THR A 153 -16.74 -13.39 0.32
C THR A 153 -18.20 -12.94 0.50
N ILE A 154 -18.46 -11.82 1.19
CA ILE A 154 -19.81 -11.23 1.28
C ILE A 154 -20.02 -10.32 0.07
N GLN A 155 -20.68 -10.84 -0.96
CA GLN A 155 -21.01 -10.10 -2.18
C GLN A 155 -22.20 -9.17 -1.94
N LEU A 156 -22.09 -7.93 -2.42
CA LEU A 156 -23.13 -6.91 -2.30
C LEU A 156 -23.12 -5.97 -3.52
N GLN A 157 -24.12 -5.09 -3.60
CA GLN A 157 -24.14 -4.00 -4.58
C GLN A 157 -23.95 -2.66 -3.88
N TYR A 158 -23.15 -1.79 -4.49
CA TYR A 158 -22.97 -0.40 -4.10
C TYR A 158 -23.18 0.48 -5.34
N ASP A 159 -24.16 1.38 -5.29
CA ASP A 159 -24.60 2.19 -6.44
C ASP A 159 -24.86 1.35 -7.71
N ASN A 160 -25.59 0.24 -7.54
CA ASN A 160 -25.92 -0.74 -8.57
C ASN A 160 -24.72 -1.45 -9.21
N LYS A 161 -23.52 -1.34 -8.64
CA LYS A 161 -22.31 -2.04 -9.08
C LYS A 161 -21.96 -3.14 -8.08
N GLY A 162 -21.60 -4.32 -8.59
CA GLY A 162 -21.15 -5.43 -7.76
C GLY A 162 -19.82 -5.11 -7.05
N THR A 163 -19.75 -5.44 -5.77
CA THR A 163 -18.53 -5.38 -4.93
C THR A 163 -18.67 -6.40 -3.79
N ASN A 164 -17.77 -6.37 -2.82
CA ASN A 164 -17.89 -7.12 -1.57
C ASN A 164 -17.73 -6.19 -0.37
N LEU A 165 -18.13 -6.65 0.82
CA LEU A 165 -18.10 -5.85 2.05
C LEU A 165 -16.71 -5.33 2.38
N HIS A 166 -15.68 -6.16 2.19
CA HIS A 166 -14.30 -5.75 2.43
C HIS A 166 -13.91 -4.57 1.52
N SER A 167 -14.04 -4.74 0.20
CA SER A 167 -13.69 -3.71 -0.78
C SER A 167 -14.53 -2.43 -0.67
N LEU A 168 -15.78 -2.53 -0.16
CA LEU A 168 -16.62 -1.36 0.11
C LEU A 168 -15.95 -0.44 1.14
N TRP A 169 -15.58 -1.00 2.29
CA TRP A 169 -14.92 -0.28 3.38
C TRP A 169 -13.50 0.11 3.05
N ASP A 170 -12.81 -0.74 2.31
CA ASP A 170 -11.42 -0.56 1.99
C ASP A 170 -11.18 0.58 1.00
N SER A 171 -12.05 0.73 0.00
CA SER A 171 -11.86 1.72 -1.07
C SER A 171 -13.12 2.45 -1.47
N ARG A 172 -14.28 1.79 -1.64
CA ARG A 172 -15.43 2.42 -2.34
C ARG A 172 -16.04 3.60 -1.59
N LEU A 173 -16.10 3.55 -0.26
CA LEU A 173 -16.56 4.68 0.54
C LEU A 173 -15.62 5.88 0.41
N ILE A 174 -14.30 5.64 0.36
CA ILE A 174 -13.29 6.68 0.15
C ILE A 174 -13.36 7.22 -1.28
N ASP A 175 -13.45 6.34 -2.28
CA ASP A 175 -13.51 6.70 -3.71
C ASP A 175 -14.69 7.64 -4.00
N GLN A 176 -15.82 7.48 -3.28
CA GLN A 176 -17.01 8.31 -3.45
C GLN A 176 -16.80 9.77 -3.05
N GLU A 177 -15.86 10.07 -2.15
CA GLU A 177 -15.49 11.44 -1.83
C GLU A 177 -14.91 12.17 -3.06
N GLY A 178 -14.34 11.43 -4.02
CA GLY A 178 -13.73 11.99 -5.23
C GLY A 178 -12.49 12.85 -4.95
N LEU A 179 -11.92 12.73 -3.75
CA LEU A 179 -10.78 13.52 -3.28
C LEU A 179 -9.47 12.77 -3.51
N SER A 180 -8.42 13.52 -3.86
CA SER A 180 -7.05 13.02 -3.75
C SER A 180 -6.68 12.78 -2.29
N TYR A 181 -5.64 11.97 -2.02
CA TYR A 181 -5.16 11.75 -0.64
C TYR A 181 -4.77 13.05 0.09
N ARG A 182 -4.37 14.10 -0.65
CA ARG A 182 -4.02 15.41 -0.07
C ARG A 182 -5.26 16.18 0.36
N GLU A 183 -6.28 16.20 -0.49
CA GLU A 183 -7.56 16.85 -0.19
C GLU A 183 -8.29 16.10 0.91
N LEU A 184 -8.29 14.77 0.87
CA LEU A 184 -8.88 13.93 1.90
C LEU A 184 -8.15 14.11 3.23
N ALA A 185 -6.81 14.11 3.27
CA ALA A 185 -6.07 14.42 4.49
C ALA A 185 -6.38 15.84 5.00
N GLY A 186 -6.52 16.84 4.12
CA GLY A 186 -6.92 18.19 4.52
C GLY A 186 -8.35 18.28 5.07
N LYS A 187 -9.26 17.43 4.60
CA LYS A 187 -10.62 17.28 5.12
C LYS A 187 -10.63 16.58 6.48
N VAL A 188 -9.90 15.46 6.59
CA VAL A 188 -9.97 14.51 7.70
C VAL A 188 -9.11 14.90 8.89
N ASP A 189 -7.96 15.54 8.69
CA ASP A 189 -7.05 15.97 9.76
C ASP A 189 -7.61 17.19 10.51
N GLN A 190 -8.49 16.94 11.49
CA GLN A 190 -9.12 17.93 12.35
C GLN A 190 -8.61 17.83 13.79
N ALA A 191 -7.39 17.28 13.95
CA ALA A 191 -6.85 16.86 15.23
C ALA A 191 -6.67 18.03 16.20
N THR A 192 -7.30 17.92 17.37
CA THR A 192 -7.05 18.82 18.50
C THR A 192 -5.88 18.31 19.33
N PRO A 193 -5.21 19.16 20.15
CA PRO A 193 -4.17 18.70 21.07
C PRO A 193 -4.60 17.54 21.98
N GLN A 194 -5.89 17.49 22.33
CA GLN A 194 -6.48 16.41 23.13
C GLN A 194 -6.51 15.10 22.35
N ILE A 195 -6.95 15.10 21.09
CA ILE A 195 -6.98 13.91 20.23
C ILE A 195 -5.56 13.41 19.96
N VAL A 196 -4.62 14.31 19.66
CA VAL A 196 -3.20 13.96 19.48
C VAL A 196 -2.65 13.28 20.72
N LYS A 197 -2.88 13.85 21.90
CA LYS A 197 -2.43 13.25 23.17
C LYS A 197 -3.10 11.90 23.44
N GLN A 198 -4.37 11.73 23.07
CA GLN A 198 -5.04 10.44 23.21
C GLN A 198 -4.40 9.39 22.28
N ALA A 199 -4.14 9.75 21.02
CA ALA A 199 -3.45 8.88 20.07
C ALA A 199 -2.08 8.43 20.59
N GLU A 200 -1.31 9.33 21.21
CA GLU A 200 0.01 9.01 21.82
C GLU A 200 -0.04 7.99 22.95
N ASN A 201 -1.15 7.93 23.69
CA ASN A 201 -1.29 7.09 24.89
C ASN A 201 -2.11 5.81 24.63
N THR A 202 -2.57 5.57 23.41
CA THR A 202 -3.40 4.40 23.09
C THR A 202 -2.54 3.23 22.62
N ASP A 203 -2.65 2.09 23.29
CA ASP A 203 -1.93 0.85 22.94
C ASP A 203 -2.44 0.21 21.64
N PRO A 204 -1.58 -0.46 20.83
CA PRO A 204 -2.00 -1.15 19.61
C PRO A 204 -3.14 -2.16 19.77
N MET A 205 -3.29 -2.80 20.94
CA MET A 205 -4.41 -3.71 21.22
C MET A 205 -5.75 -2.96 21.20
N ALA A 206 -5.79 -1.72 21.67
CA ALA A 206 -7.00 -0.91 21.63
C ALA A 206 -7.36 -0.51 20.19
N TRP A 207 -6.37 -0.28 19.31
CA TRP A 207 -6.63 0.08 17.91
C TRP A 207 -7.37 -1.04 17.19
N VAL A 208 -6.88 -2.27 17.34
CA VAL A 208 -7.50 -3.45 16.73
C VAL A 208 -8.84 -3.78 17.39
N TRP A 209 -8.98 -3.54 18.70
CA TRP A 209 -10.27 -3.69 19.38
C TRP A 209 -11.34 -2.75 18.83
N GLU A 210 -11.02 -1.46 18.62
CA GLU A 210 -11.95 -0.49 18.03
C GLU A 210 -12.41 -0.94 16.63
N SER A 211 -11.47 -1.39 15.78
CA SER A 211 -11.79 -1.93 14.45
C SER A 211 -12.70 -3.16 14.53
N TYR A 212 -12.45 -4.06 15.47
CA TYR A 212 -13.29 -5.24 15.73
C TYR A 212 -14.71 -4.88 16.19
N GLN A 213 -14.85 -3.86 17.04
CA GLN A 213 -16.15 -3.37 17.48
C GLN A 213 -16.96 -2.77 16.34
N ILE A 214 -16.31 -2.06 15.42
CA ILE A 214 -16.96 -1.52 14.22
C ILE A 214 -17.37 -2.67 13.32
N SER A 215 -16.44 -3.56 12.95
CA SER A 215 -16.73 -4.67 12.02
C SER A 215 -17.84 -5.59 12.51
N SER A 216 -17.91 -5.84 13.82
CA SER A 216 -18.98 -6.62 14.45
C SER A 216 -20.39 -6.03 14.23
N LYS A 217 -20.52 -4.71 14.09
CA LYS A 217 -21.80 -4.04 13.80
C LYS A 217 -22.18 -4.08 12.32
N LEU A 218 -21.19 -4.19 11.43
CA LEU A 218 -21.40 -4.19 9.98
C LEU A 218 -22.08 -5.48 9.50
N TYR A 219 -21.65 -6.63 10.01
CA TYR A 219 -22.22 -7.93 9.62
C TYR A 219 -23.76 -7.98 9.69
N PRO A 220 -24.43 -7.69 10.84
CA PRO A 220 -25.88 -7.73 10.92
C PRO A 220 -26.59 -6.64 10.10
N GLU A 221 -25.91 -5.56 9.72
CA GLU A 221 -26.48 -4.55 8.83
C GLU A 221 -26.55 -5.07 7.39
N ILE A 222 -25.46 -5.65 6.91
CA ILE A 222 -25.35 -6.18 5.54
C ILE A 222 -26.24 -7.40 5.34
N GLU A 223 -26.47 -8.20 6.38
CA GLU A 223 -27.43 -9.31 6.36
C GLU A 223 -28.86 -8.83 6.11
N LYS A 224 -29.22 -7.62 6.55
CA LYS A 224 -30.56 -7.03 6.34
C LYS A 224 -30.70 -6.40 4.96
N ASN A 225 -29.64 -5.80 4.44
CA ASN A 225 -29.64 -5.18 3.13
C ASN A 225 -28.26 -5.26 2.47
N ASN A 226 -28.19 -5.91 1.31
CA ASN A 226 -26.98 -6.03 0.50
C ASN A 226 -27.01 -5.17 -0.78
N LYS A 227 -27.97 -4.25 -0.90
CA LYS A 227 -28.04 -3.23 -1.95
C LYS A 227 -27.90 -1.85 -1.30
N LEU A 228 -26.70 -1.31 -1.41
CA LEU A 228 -26.26 -0.11 -0.73
C LEU A 228 -26.03 1.02 -1.75
N GLY A 229 -25.94 2.24 -1.24
CA GLY A 229 -25.64 3.44 -2.01
C GLY A 229 -25.50 4.63 -1.09
N GLU A 230 -25.94 5.80 -1.55
CA GLU A 230 -25.82 7.09 -0.86
C GLU A 230 -26.22 7.09 0.64
N ASP A 231 -27.29 6.40 1.03
CA ASP A 231 -27.71 6.37 2.44
C ASP A 231 -26.71 5.62 3.33
N TYR A 232 -26.16 4.51 2.82
CA TYR A 232 -25.11 3.76 3.51
C TYR A 232 -23.82 4.59 3.60
N TYR A 233 -23.47 5.29 2.52
CA TYR A 233 -22.34 6.22 2.49
C TYR A 233 -22.45 7.28 3.60
N LYS A 234 -23.55 8.03 3.63
CA LYS A 234 -23.78 9.08 4.63
C LYS A 234 -23.75 8.57 6.07
N ALA A 235 -24.21 7.34 6.29
CA ALA A 235 -24.22 6.73 7.61
C ALA A 235 -22.82 6.32 8.11
N HIS A 236 -21.87 6.05 7.20
CA HIS A 236 -20.59 5.41 7.55
C HIS A 236 -19.35 6.22 7.21
N ILE A 237 -19.43 7.23 6.33
CA ILE A 237 -18.25 7.96 5.88
C ILE A 237 -17.51 8.68 7.03
N GLU A 238 -18.24 9.17 8.03
CA GLU A 238 -17.62 9.79 9.21
C GLU A 238 -16.83 8.78 10.04
N ILE A 239 -17.27 7.51 10.10
CA ILE A 239 -16.49 6.44 10.74
C ILE A 239 -15.20 6.20 9.95
N VAL A 240 -15.29 6.14 8.61
CA VAL A 240 -14.10 5.98 7.76
C VAL A 240 -13.11 7.12 7.98
N ASN A 241 -13.58 8.37 7.99
CA ASN A 241 -12.76 9.55 8.24
C ASN A 241 -12.09 9.49 9.62
N GLU A 242 -12.84 9.15 10.68
CA GLU A 242 -12.30 8.99 12.03
C GLU A 242 -11.20 7.90 12.07
N ARG A 243 -11.40 6.76 11.39
CA ARG A 243 -10.39 5.69 11.34
C ARG A 243 -9.12 6.11 10.59
N LEU A 244 -9.25 6.87 9.50
CA LEU A 244 -8.10 7.42 8.77
C LEU A 244 -7.33 8.44 9.63
N GLU A 245 -8.04 9.34 10.32
CA GLU A 245 -7.43 10.33 11.22
C GLU A 245 -6.67 9.64 12.36
N LEU A 246 -7.32 8.74 13.09
CA LEU A 246 -6.71 8.01 14.20
C LEU A 246 -5.49 7.20 13.74
N ALA A 247 -5.57 6.53 12.59
CA ALA A 247 -4.43 5.79 12.04
C ALA A 247 -3.23 6.71 11.76
N GLY A 248 -3.46 7.88 11.17
CA GLY A 248 -2.42 8.86 10.89
C GLY A 248 -1.78 9.42 12.15
N LEU A 249 -2.60 9.80 13.14
CA LEU A 249 -2.13 10.33 14.42
C LEU A 249 -1.35 9.28 15.23
N ARG A 250 -1.82 8.02 15.26
CA ARG A 250 -1.14 6.93 15.95
C ARG A 250 0.15 6.52 15.24
N LEU A 251 0.18 6.52 13.91
CA LEU A 251 1.41 6.35 13.14
C LEU A 251 2.44 7.45 13.48
N ALA A 252 2.01 8.72 13.52
CA ALA A 252 2.89 9.82 13.93
C ALA A 252 3.40 9.63 15.37
N ALA A 253 2.53 9.26 16.31
CA ALA A 253 2.90 9.02 17.70
C ALA A 253 3.95 7.90 17.84
N VAL A 254 3.75 6.78 17.15
CA VAL A 254 4.70 5.66 17.14
C VAL A 254 6.05 6.11 16.57
N LEU A 255 6.06 6.77 15.42
CA LEU A 255 7.31 7.24 14.79
C LEU A 255 8.01 8.31 15.65
N ASN A 256 7.26 9.20 16.29
CA ASN A 256 7.79 10.17 17.25
C ASN A 256 8.44 9.50 18.45
N ALA A 257 7.80 8.48 19.02
CA ALA A 257 8.36 7.71 20.13
C ALA A 257 9.63 6.93 19.72
N LEU A 258 9.59 6.28 18.54
CA LEU A 258 10.71 5.50 18.00
C LEU A 258 11.95 6.36 17.76
N PHE A 259 11.78 7.58 17.25
CA PHE A 259 12.88 8.45 16.84
C PHE A 259 13.19 9.58 17.83
N LYS A 260 12.57 9.59 19.02
CA LYS A 260 12.77 10.60 20.06
C LYS A 260 14.25 10.84 20.39
N ASN A 261 15.00 9.74 20.51
CA ASN A 261 16.43 9.75 20.83
C ASN A 261 17.29 9.26 19.66
N ALA A 262 16.75 9.25 18.43
CA ALA A 262 17.53 8.83 17.29
C ALA A 262 18.75 9.75 17.18
N VAL A 263 19.94 9.20 17.42
CA VAL A 263 21.18 9.88 17.11
C VAL A 263 21.17 10.04 15.61
N ILE A 264 20.84 11.26 15.15
CA ILE A 264 20.86 11.63 13.74
C ILE A 264 22.31 11.41 13.34
N PRO A 265 22.66 10.35 12.57
CA PRO A 265 23.93 10.35 11.92
C PRO A 265 23.84 11.58 11.02
N ALA A 266 24.75 12.55 11.20
CA ALA A 266 24.88 13.64 10.24
C ALA A 266 24.74 13.01 8.87
N ALA A 267 23.76 13.46 8.07
CA ALA A 267 23.49 12.92 6.75
C ALA A 267 24.84 12.64 6.12
N SER A 268 25.17 11.36 5.95
CA SER A 268 26.54 10.98 5.66
C SER A 268 26.99 11.78 4.45
N THR A 269 27.85 12.76 4.68
CA THR A 269 28.55 13.49 3.63
C THR A 269 29.62 12.61 2.99
N ALA A 270 29.70 11.33 3.37
CA ALA A 270 30.21 10.25 2.54
C ALA A 270 29.00 9.57 1.86
N SER A 271 28.65 9.92 0.63
CA SER A 271 29.47 9.55 -0.53
C SER A 271 29.74 10.75 -1.45
N ALA A 272 30.70 11.58 -1.07
CA ALA A 272 31.69 11.97 -2.05
C ALA A 272 32.55 10.73 -2.35
N SER A 273 32.19 10.02 -3.41
CA SER A 273 33.07 9.17 -4.22
C SER A 273 34.25 8.51 -3.49
N THR A 274 33.98 7.38 -2.86
CA THR A 274 34.83 6.20 -3.12
C THR A 274 33.97 5.19 -3.85
N ILE A 275 33.76 5.49 -5.13
CA ILE A 275 33.54 4.45 -6.13
C ILE A 275 34.76 3.52 -6.00
N ALA A 276 34.63 2.45 -5.21
CA ALA A 276 35.13 1.19 -5.70
C ALA A 276 34.59 1.12 -7.12
N LYS A 277 35.48 1.04 -8.12
CA LYS A 277 35.08 0.78 -9.51
C LYS A 277 34.26 -0.50 -9.48
N GLU A 278 32.97 -0.40 -9.21
CA GLU A 278 31.98 -1.23 -9.85
C GLU A 278 32.29 -1.03 -11.31
N GLU A 279 32.82 -2.07 -11.93
CA GLU A 279 32.89 -2.15 -13.37
C GLU A 279 31.52 -1.73 -13.86
N THR A 280 31.45 -0.56 -14.51
CA THR A 280 30.23 -0.07 -15.11
C THR A 280 29.87 -1.09 -16.17
N VAL A 281 29.06 -2.09 -15.81
CA VAL A 281 28.56 -3.07 -16.76
C VAL A 281 27.76 -2.24 -17.76
N PRO A 282 28.24 -2.09 -19.00
CA PRO A 282 27.58 -1.21 -19.94
C PRO A 282 26.19 -1.80 -20.20
N ALA A 283 25.16 -0.96 -20.09
CA ALA A 283 23.79 -1.37 -20.36
C ALA A 283 23.71 -1.93 -21.78
N VAL A 284 23.20 -3.15 -21.91
CA VAL A 284 23.07 -3.79 -23.23
C VAL A 284 21.93 -3.10 -23.99
N GLY A 285 22.23 -2.61 -25.19
CA GLY A 285 21.22 -2.09 -26.11
C GLY A 285 20.32 -3.21 -26.61
N ILE A 286 19.02 -3.14 -26.37
CA ILE A 286 18.05 -4.19 -26.80
C ILE A 286 16.79 -3.57 -27.41
N ASP A 287 16.07 -4.37 -28.21
CA ASP A 287 14.69 -4.08 -28.59
C ASP A 287 13.73 -4.51 -27.47
N ALA A 288 12.59 -3.83 -27.34
CA ALA A 288 11.59 -4.17 -26.32
C ALA A 288 11.05 -5.61 -26.45
N LYS A 289 10.95 -6.15 -27.67
CA LYS A 289 10.51 -7.53 -27.93
C LYS A 289 11.44 -8.58 -27.30
N ASP A 290 12.72 -8.23 -27.10
CA ASP A 290 13.74 -9.15 -26.61
C ASP A 290 13.90 -9.07 -25.08
N ALA A 291 13.22 -8.13 -24.41
CA ALA A 291 13.42 -7.82 -23.00
C ALA A 291 13.31 -9.04 -22.07
N ALA A 292 12.39 -9.97 -22.34
CA ALA A 292 12.23 -11.19 -21.55
C ALA A 292 13.50 -12.05 -21.48
N GLY A 293 14.36 -12.02 -22.50
CA GLY A 293 15.65 -12.73 -22.51
C GLY A 293 16.75 -12.08 -21.65
N TYR A 294 16.48 -10.91 -21.07
CA TYR A 294 17.44 -10.10 -20.34
C TYR A 294 17.08 -9.94 -18.85
N THR A 295 16.18 -10.75 -18.30
CA THR A 295 15.85 -10.75 -16.87
C THR A 295 17.11 -10.80 -15.99
N GLY A 296 17.19 -9.89 -15.04
CA GLY A 296 18.33 -9.70 -14.14
C GLY A 296 19.47 -8.85 -14.71
N LYS A 297 19.43 -8.47 -15.99
CA LYS A 297 20.48 -7.66 -16.65
C LYS A 297 20.09 -6.20 -16.75
N LEU A 298 21.11 -5.33 -16.73
CA LEU A 298 20.97 -3.91 -17.01
C LEU A 298 20.90 -3.68 -18.52
N VAL A 299 19.82 -3.07 -18.99
CA VAL A 299 19.57 -2.85 -20.43
C VAL A 299 19.27 -1.39 -20.71
N LYS A 300 19.47 -0.98 -21.97
CA LYS A 300 19.00 0.28 -22.51
C LYS A 300 18.16 -0.01 -23.74
N LEU A 301 16.94 0.51 -23.78
CA LEU A 301 16.04 0.30 -24.91
C LEU A 301 15.25 1.56 -25.22
N THR A 302 14.77 1.66 -26.45
CA THR A 302 13.89 2.74 -26.90
C THR A 302 12.65 2.15 -27.55
N SER A 303 11.47 2.49 -27.05
CA SER A 303 10.21 1.93 -27.54
C SER A 303 9.05 2.91 -27.37
N LYS A 304 8.05 2.82 -28.24
CA LYS A 304 6.85 3.66 -28.17
C LYS A 304 6.02 3.29 -26.94
N ALA A 305 5.61 4.28 -26.16
CA ALA A 305 4.58 4.11 -25.13
C ALA A 305 3.19 4.15 -25.77
N TYR A 306 2.39 3.11 -25.53
CA TYR A 306 1.05 2.99 -26.12
C TYR A 306 -0.04 3.47 -25.18
N SER A 307 0.12 3.20 -23.89
CA SER A 307 -0.83 3.64 -22.87
C SER A 307 -0.16 3.62 -21.51
N HIS A 308 -0.72 4.38 -20.59
CA HIS A 308 -0.40 4.27 -19.17
C HIS A 308 -1.64 4.01 -18.31
N SER A 309 -1.42 3.48 -17.12
CA SER A 309 -2.44 3.32 -16.09
C SER A 309 -1.85 3.70 -14.75
N ASP A 310 -2.39 4.74 -14.13
CA ASP A 310 -2.06 5.09 -12.75
C ASP A 310 -2.68 4.03 -11.82
N LYS A 311 -1.84 3.41 -10.99
CA LYS A 311 -2.23 2.45 -9.95
C LYS A 311 -2.14 3.06 -8.55
N GLY A 312 -1.96 4.37 -8.49
CA GLY A 312 -1.61 5.05 -7.27
C GLY A 312 -0.11 5.04 -7.04
N SER A 313 0.44 4.02 -6.37
CA SER A 313 1.85 4.05 -5.92
C SER A 313 2.85 3.96 -7.05
N PHE A 314 2.38 3.57 -8.23
CA PHE A 314 3.13 3.53 -9.46
C PHE A 314 2.21 3.78 -10.65
N VAL A 315 2.82 4.15 -11.79
CA VAL A 315 2.16 4.16 -13.09
C VAL A 315 2.74 3.01 -13.92
N LEU A 316 1.87 2.18 -14.48
CA LEU A 316 2.26 1.20 -15.49
C LEU A 316 2.23 1.85 -16.87
N VAL A 317 3.28 1.69 -17.66
CA VAL A 317 3.35 2.18 -19.04
C VAL A 317 3.64 1.01 -19.97
N ASN A 318 2.75 0.77 -20.92
CA ASN A 318 2.90 -0.30 -21.90
C ASN A 318 3.80 0.16 -23.04
N LEU A 319 4.97 -0.47 -23.19
CA LEU A 319 5.88 -0.20 -24.29
C LEU A 319 5.78 -1.25 -25.40
N GLY A 320 5.91 -0.78 -26.65
CA GLY A 320 6.03 -1.61 -27.84
C GLY A 320 4.70 -2.15 -28.40
N ALA A 321 3.67 -2.28 -27.57
CA ALA A 321 2.31 -2.62 -27.98
C ALA A 321 1.29 -2.24 -26.88
N GLU A 322 0.01 -2.20 -27.23
CA GLU A 322 -1.09 -2.03 -26.27
C GLU A 322 -1.26 -3.25 -25.35
N PHE A 323 -1.80 -3.02 -24.15
CA PHE A 323 -2.26 -4.12 -23.29
C PHE A 323 -3.36 -4.94 -24.00
N PRO A 324 -3.36 -6.28 -23.91
CA PRO A 324 -2.51 -7.15 -23.08
C PRO A 324 -1.19 -7.59 -23.73
N ASN A 325 -0.85 -7.11 -24.92
CA ASN A 325 0.27 -7.57 -25.74
C ASN A 325 1.55 -6.73 -25.57
N ALA A 326 1.60 -5.84 -24.59
CA ALA A 326 2.76 -5.02 -24.27
C ALA A 326 4.05 -5.86 -24.20
N LEU A 327 5.09 -5.41 -24.90
CA LEU A 327 6.37 -6.13 -25.01
C LEU A 327 7.25 -5.91 -23.77
N LEU A 328 7.08 -4.75 -23.11
CA LEU A 328 7.71 -4.40 -21.85
C LEU A 328 6.76 -3.48 -21.08
N THR A 329 6.69 -3.65 -19.76
CA THR A 329 6.01 -2.70 -18.86
C THR A 329 7.05 -1.82 -18.16
N LEU A 330 6.91 -0.49 -18.24
CA LEU A 330 7.60 0.38 -17.30
C LEU A 330 6.75 0.58 -16.05
N VAL A 331 7.38 0.49 -14.89
CA VAL A 331 6.77 0.79 -13.60
C VAL A 331 7.37 2.10 -13.09
N LEU A 332 6.66 3.20 -13.30
CA LEU A 332 7.10 4.54 -12.85
C LEU A 332 6.69 4.74 -11.39
N ARG A 333 7.63 5.11 -10.53
CA ARG A 333 7.42 5.32 -9.08
C ARG A 333 7.96 6.67 -8.62
N GLY A 334 7.47 7.15 -7.49
CA GLY A 334 7.93 8.39 -6.86
C GLY A 334 7.93 9.57 -7.85
N PRO A 335 9.02 10.37 -7.93
CA PRO A 335 9.13 11.49 -8.87
C PRO A 335 8.91 11.11 -10.34
N ALA A 336 9.29 9.90 -10.76
CA ALA A 336 9.15 9.46 -12.15
C ALA A 336 7.68 9.30 -12.58
N LYS A 337 6.72 9.19 -11.63
CA LYS A 337 5.28 9.16 -11.95
C LYS A 337 4.82 10.36 -12.78
N THR A 338 5.42 11.54 -12.55
CA THR A 338 5.08 12.77 -13.28
C THR A 338 5.29 12.67 -14.79
N LEU A 339 6.16 11.76 -15.24
CA LEU A 339 6.39 11.53 -16.66
C LEU A 339 5.17 10.96 -17.38
N ALA A 340 4.27 10.28 -16.65
CA ALA A 340 3.09 9.65 -17.20
C ALA A 340 2.13 10.64 -17.87
N GLU A 341 2.05 11.88 -17.35
CA GLU A 341 1.16 12.93 -17.87
C GLU A 341 1.35 13.19 -19.36
N ASN A 342 2.55 12.93 -19.88
CA ASN A 342 2.92 13.23 -21.26
C ASN A 342 3.62 12.05 -21.95
N ILE A 343 3.42 10.81 -21.49
CA ILE A 343 4.17 9.66 -22.00
C ILE A 343 3.51 8.99 -23.22
N ASP A 344 2.18 9.00 -23.30
CA ASP A 344 1.45 8.25 -24.33
C ASP A 344 1.78 8.74 -25.74
N GLY A 345 2.05 7.80 -26.63
CA GLY A 345 2.42 8.06 -28.02
C GLY A 345 3.89 8.41 -28.25
N LYS A 346 4.67 8.70 -27.20
CA LYS A 346 6.08 9.11 -27.31
C LYS A 346 7.04 7.93 -27.41
N MET A 347 8.23 8.19 -27.96
CA MET A 347 9.34 7.26 -27.87
C MET A 347 10.01 7.39 -26.51
N VAL A 348 10.00 6.31 -25.74
CA VAL A 348 10.58 6.26 -24.40
C VAL A 348 11.93 5.53 -24.49
N THR A 349 13.01 6.23 -24.18
CA THR A 349 14.32 5.59 -23.94
C THR A 349 14.50 5.40 -22.45
N VAL A 350 14.71 4.17 -22.01
CA VAL A 350 14.93 3.82 -20.60
C VAL A 350 16.21 3.01 -20.45
N THR A 351 16.95 3.28 -19.37
CA THR A 351 18.03 2.41 -18.88
C THR A 351 17.61 1.83 -17.54
N GLY A 352 17.59 0.51 -17.40
CA GLY A 352 17.17 -0.12 -16.16
C GLY A 352 17.38 -1.63 -16.15
N LYS A 353 17.23 -2.23 -14.97
CA LYS A 353 17.34 -3.69 -14.81
C LYS A 353 16.00 -4.32 -15.19
N VAL A 354 16.04 -5.32 -16.08
CA VAL A 354 14.84 -6.09 -16.40
C VAL A 354 14.50 -7.03 -15.26
N ILE A 355 13.25 -7.04 -14.82
CA ILE A 355 12.71 -8.00 -13.88
C ILE A 355 11.60 -8.82 -14.56
N ASP A 356 11.39 -10.06 -14.12
CA ASP A 356 10.21 -10.83 -14.49
C ASP A 356 9.12 -10.60 -13.43
N TYR A 357 7.97 -10.11 -13.86
CA TYR A 357 6.78 -10.02 -13.03
C TYR A 357 5.66 -10.82 -13.67
N LYS A 358 5.35 -11.98 -13.09
CA LYS A 358 4.29 -12.90 -13.56
C LYS A 358 4.45 -13.29 -15.03
N GLY A 359 5.69 -13.56 -15.46
CA GLY A 359 5.99 -13.96 -16.84
C GLY A 359 6.01 -12.80 -17.84
N ARG A 360 6.02 -11.55 -17.37
CA ARG A 360 6.15 -10.35 -18.20
C ARG A 360 7.42 -9.58 -17.80
N PRO A 361 8.21 -9.10 -18.77
CA PRO A 361 9.38 -8.28 -18.47
C PRO A 361 8.94 -6.87 -18.05
N GLU A 362 9.55 -6.37 -16.97
CA GLU A 362 9.33 -5.02 -16.47
C GLU A 362 10.65 -4.28 -16.19
N ILE A 363 10.60 -2.95 -16.26
CA ILE A 363 11.67 -2.08 -15.75
C ILE A 363 11.05 -1.08 -14.78
N GLU A 364 11.55 -1.06 -13.55
CA GLU A 364 11.14 -0.08 -12.55
C GLU A 364 11.99 1.20 -12.66
N VAL A 365 11.32 2.35 -12.69
CA VAL A 365 11.94 3.68 -12.80
C VAL A 365 11.45 4.55 -11.64
N ARG A 366 12.38 4.95 -10.78
CA ARG A 366 12.09 5.78 -9.58
C ARG A 366 12.48 7.24 -9.74
N ASP A 367 13.39 7.54 -10.66
CA ASP A 367 13.89 8.88 -10.97
C ASP A 367 13.80 9.13 -12.48
N THR A 368 13.60 10.40 -12.84
CA THR A 368 13.62 10.92 -14.20
C THR A 368 15.00 10.81 -14.88
N ALA A 369 16.11 10.72 -14.14
CA ALA A 369 17.45 10.72 -14.73
C ALA A 369 17.74 9.53 -15.68
N GLY A 370 17.06 8.39 -15.51
CA GLY A 370 17.27 7.17 -16.30
C GLY A 370 16.34 6.99 -17.50
N ILE A 371 15.46 7.96 -17.75
CA ILE A 371 14.38 7.87 -18.74
C ILE A 371 14.28 9.18 -19.52
N SER A 372 14.07 9.08 -20.84
CA SER A 372 13.82 10.26 -21.68
C SER A 372 12.67 10.00 -22.63
N LEU A 373 11.89 11.05 -22.87
CA LEU A 373 10.72 11.05 -23.75
C LEU A 373 11.05 11.87 -25.00
N LYS A 374 10.83 11.30 -26.18
CA LYS A 374 10.97 11.99 -27.47
C LYS A 374 9.69 11.96 -28.27
#